data_AF-A0A0J9CE34-F1
#
_entry.id   AF-A0A0J9CE34-F1
#
_cell.length_a   1.000
_cell.length_b   1.000
_cell.length_c   1.000
_cell.angle_alpha   90.00
_cell.angle_beta   90.00
_cell.angle_gamma   90.00
#
_symmetry.space_group_name_H-M   'P 1'
#
loop_
_entity.id
_entity.type
_entity.pdbx_description
1 polymer ?
#
loop_
_entity_poly.entity_id
_entity_poly.type
_entity_poly.pdbx_seq_one_letter_code
_entity_poly.pdbx_strand_id
1 'polypeptide(L)'
;MLEHPQLPGCLLFAAVADEEAYSAGMRGSIPLFTGLLQEYGLEYACLLDLEPSFNEEGKQQVYIGSVGKTMPAVLVQGAKAHVVNCFHGLNAVGVLAEMFMRTELAPEFSEQYEGEPCPPPTWFNLRDRKEGYDVSVPLRAAGYMSMLGFNKTADSVMARLKEIGRESFSSYLKRMEAQEACVKSGDILPKVDMDRCVMEYVQLVDVCYKRHGEEAGKWFRDLYETAQARIRSGEWNYPKATLEIMDAVLTYSEITAPLMVISFAPPYYPAYHSDRIPDGAGRDSAEGSAGGSAGGVRTGGGESTGGGESTGGVSIGREGAGGESTRGGSTGRGSALYEILAASAETVCGIPLGRRNYCCGISDLSYCAGPDRAELQSYAANTPLWGGMYHMDLDAMAGFQVPALLFGPVGKDAHQMSERVNARSLLEEVPGILQYFIEQVFANGTQM
;
A
#
# COMPACT_ATOMS: atom_id res chain seq x y z
N MET A 1 -15.88 -10.27 46.79
CA MET A 1 -15.63 -10.04 45.36
C MET A 1 -14.33 -10.75 45.05
N LEU A 2 -14.32 -11.69 44.10
CA LEU A 2 -13.06 -12.21 43.60
C LEU A 2 -12.36 -11.05 42.89
N GLU A 3 -11.13 -10.71 43.29
CA GLU A 3 -10.36 -9.60 42.70
C GLU A 3 -10.10 -9.81 41.20
N HIS A 4 -10.22 -11.06 40.72
CA HIS A 4 -10.17 -11.42 39.31
C HIS A 4 -11.15 -12.58 39.05
N PRO A 5 -12.26 -12.38 38.31
CA PRO A 5 -13.07 -13.51 37.84
C PRO A 5 -12.20 -14.43 36.96
N GLN A 6 -12.29 -15.75 37.15
CA GLN A 6 -11.70 -16.69 36.21
C GLN A 6 -12.43 -16.54 34.87
N LEU A 7 -11.75 -15.94 33.89
CA LEU A 7 -12.25 -15.84 32.52
C LEU A 7 -12.09 -17.19 31.81
N PRO A 8 -13.04 -17.63 30.98
CA PRO A 8 -12.97 -18.91 30.27
C PRO A 8 -12.00 -18.91 29.08
N GLY A 9 -11.13 -17.90 28.94
CA GLY A 9 -10.21 -17.76 27.79
C GLY A 9 -8.92 -17.02 28.14
N CYS A 10 -8.12 -16.73 27.11
CA CYS A 10 -6.79 -16.13 27.23
C CYS A 10 -6.78 -14.68 26.73
N LEU A 11 -6.03 -13.81 27.42
CA LEU A 11 -5.73 -12.46 26.96
C LEU A 11 -4.26 -12.38 26.53
N LEU A 12 -4.03 -11.88 25.33
CA LEU A 12 -2.70 -11.56 24.81
C LEU A 12 -2.59 -10.05 24.66
N PHE A 13 -1.63 -9.45 25.37
CA PHE A 13 -1.24 -8.06 25.16
C PHE A 13 0.02 -8.01 24.31
N ALA A 14 -0.01 -7.25 23.22
CA ALA A 14 1.13 -7.01 22.35
C ALA A 14 1.37 -5.50 22.22
N ALA A 15 2.57 -5.06 22.58
CA ALA A 15 3.03 -3.71 22.30
C ALA A 15 3.96 -3.76 21.09
N VAL A 16 3.54 -3.11 20.01
CA VAL A 16 4.29 -3.03 18.75
C VAL A 16 4.85 -1.62 18.56
N ALA A 17 5.99 -1.51 17.90
CA ALA A 17 6.64 -0.24 17.61
C ALA A 17 6.55 0.08 16.11
N ASP A 18 6.85 1.34 15.78
CA ASP A 18 7.08 1.80 14.40
C ASP A 18 5.83 1.86 13.49
N GLU A 19 4.62 1.86 14.07
CA GLU A 19 3.33 1.99 13.36
C GLU A 19 3.34 3.19 12.41
N GLU A 20 3.68 4.38 12.93
CA GLU A 20 3.66 5.67 12.24
C GLU A 20 4.65 5.79 11.06
N ALA A 21 5.61 4.87 10.97
CA ALA A 21 6.63 4.89 9.93
C ALA A 21 6.48 3.73 8.96
N TYR A 22 6.70 2.48 9.42
CA TYR A 22 6.77 1.31 8.53
C TYR A 22 6.01 0.08 9.05
N SER A 23 5.29 0.22 10.18
CA SER A 23 4.67 -0.86 10.95
C SER A 23 5.59 -2.08 11.11
N ALA A 24 6.88 -1.84 11.39
CA ALA A 24 7.84 -2.95 11.52
C ALA A 24 7.48 -3.86 12.69
N GLY A 25 6.95 -3.31 13.79
CA GLY A 25 6.51 -4.07 14.95
C GLY A 25 5.38 -5.04 14.64
N MET A 26 4.25 -4.55 14.10
CA MET A 26 3.11 -5.40 13.77
C MET A 26 3.46 -6.43 12.70
N ARG A 27 4.09 -6.02 11.59
CA ARG A 27 4.49 -6.94 10.52
C ARG A 27 5.46 -8.01 11.03
N GLY A 28 6.41 -7.65 11.89
CA GLY A 28 7.34 -8.59 12.51
C GLY A 28 6.72 -9.51 13.56
N SER A 29 5.54 -9.16 14.09
CA SER A 29 4.83 -9.95 15.12
C SER A 29 3.90 -11.01 14.53
N ILE A 30 3.49 -10.89 13.26
CA ILE A 30 2.57 -11.85 12.63
C ILE A 30 3.04 -13.31 12.71
N PRO A 31 4.33 -13.65 12.46
CA PRO A 31 4.82 -15.02 12.61
C PRO A 31 4.68 -15.56 14.03
N LEU A 32 4.87 -14.71 15.04
CA LEU A 32 4.66 -15.07 16.45
C LEU A 32 3.18 -15.34 16.72
N PHE A 33 2.28 -14.45 16.30
CA PHE A 33 0.83 -14.64 16.50
C PHE A 33 0.33 -15.91 15.81
N THR A 34 0.79 -16.17 14.60
CA THR A 34 0.44 -17.39 13.86
C THR A 34 1.02 -18.64 14.53
N GLY A 35 2.26 -18.56 15.02
CA GLY A 35 2.90 -19.65 15.76
C GLY A 35 2.15 -20.01 17.05
N LEU A 36 1.65 -19.01 17.79
CA LEU A 36 0.86 -19.22 19.01
C LEU A 36 -0.47 -19.94 18.73
N LEU A 37 -1.16 -19.57 17.63
CA LEU A 37 -2.37 -20.28 17.21
C LEU A 37 -2.09 -21.78 16.99
N GLN A 38 -1.01 -22.08 16.28
CA GLN A 38 -0.63 -23.44 15.92
C GLN A 38 -0.12 -24.26 17.11
N GLU A 39 0.74 -23.69 17.95
CA GLU A 39 1.36 -24.39 19.08
C GLU A 39 0.33 -24.76 20.16
N TYR A 40 -0.64 -23.88 20.42
CA TYR A 40 -1.59 -24.03 21.51
C TYR A 40 -3.01 -24.41 21.06
N GLY A 41 -3.26 -24.53 19.75
CA GLY A 41 -4.59 -24.82 19.20
C GLY A 41 -5.63 -23.75 19.57
N LEU A 42 -5.21 -22.49 19.57
CA LEU A 42 -6.03 -21.34 19.96
C LEU A 42 -6.75 -20.74 18.74
N GLU A 43 -7.77 -19.94 19.01
CA GLU A 43 -8.42 -19.04 18.03
C GLU A 43 -8.39 -17.61 18.60
N TYR A 44 -8.10 -16.61 17.77
CA TYR A 44 -8.26 -15.22 18.16
C TYR A 44 -9.69 -14.77 17.89
N ALA A 45 -10.49 -14.66 18.95
CA ALA A 45 -11.89 -14.24 18.85
C ALA A 45 -12.06 -12.75 18.48
N CYS A 46 -11.12 -11.90 18.92
CA CYS A 46 -11.13 -10.46 18.68
C CYS A 46 -9.73 -9.89 18.89
N LEU A 47 -9.32 -8.95 18.04
CA LEU A 47 -8.22 -8.02 18.32
C LEU A 47 -8.79 -6.64 18.62
N LEU A 48 -8.23 -5.96 19.60
CA LEU A 48 -8.58 -4.58 19.90
C LEU A 48 -7.34 -3.71 19.76
N ASP A 49 -7.35 -2.85 18.75
CA ASP A 49 -6.32 -1.86 18.49
C ASP A 49 -6.63 -0.59 19.29
N LEU A 50 -5.78 -0.30 20.28
CA LEU A 50 -6.04 0.73 21.29
C LEU A 50 -5.47 2.08 20.86
N GLU A 51 -6.18 2.75 19.95
CA GLU A 51 -5.82 4.07 19.43
C GLU A 51 -6.76 5.17 19.95
N PRO A 52 -6.32 6.44 20.04
CA PRO A 52 -7.21 7.54 20.38
C PRO A 52 -8.42 7.63 19.43
N SER A 53 -9.62 7.56 19.99
CA SER A 53 -10.88 7.74 19.25
C SER A 53 -11.31 9.20 19.23
N PHE A 54 -12.01 9.62 18.18
CA PHE A 54 -12.52 10.99 18.05
C PHE A 54 -14.04 11.04 18.17
N ASN A 55 -14.55 12.15 18.72
CA ASN A 55 -15.97 12.37 18.86
C ASN A 55 -16.54 13.02 17.60
N GLU A 56 -17.53 12.37 16.99
CA GLU A 56 -18.31 12.90 15.87
C GLU A 56 -19.79 12.79 16.20
N GLU A 57 -20.53 13.89 16.01
CA GLU A 57 -21.98 13.95 16.29
C GLU A 57 -22.37 13.46 17.71
N GLY A 58 -21.50 13.72 18.69
CA GLY A 58 -21.72 13.32 20.08
C GLY A 58 -21.45 11.85 20.39
N LYS A 59 -20.89 11.09 19.44
CA LYS A 59 -20.51 9.68 19.59
C LYS A 59 -19.00 9.50 19.47
N GLN A 60 -18.43 8.67 20.34
CA GLN A 60 -17.03 8.26 20.23
C GLN A 60 -16.92 7.17 19.16
N GLN A 61 -16.10 7.40 18.13
CA GLN A 61 -16.04 6.51 16.97
C GLN A 61 -15.21 5.26 17.25
N VAL A 62 -15.74 4.12 16.79
CA VAL A 62 -15.08 2.82 16.71
C VAL A 62 -14.98 2.45 15.24
N TYR A 63 -13.81 2.00 14.81
CA TYR A 63 -13.60 1.53 13.44
C TYR A 63 -13.52 0.01 13.40
N ILE A 64 -14.18 -0.61 12.42
CA ILE A 64 -14.14 -2.06 12.20
C ILE A 64 -13.22 -2.48 11.05
N GLY A 65 -12.40 -1.55 10.57
CA GLY A 65 -11.55 -1.71 9.40
C GLY A 65 -10.51 -0.59 9.28
N SER A 66 -9.56 -0.77 8.38
CA SER A 66 -8.51 0.19 8.05
C SER A 66 -8.36 0.30 6.54
N VAL A 67 -8.20 1.52 6.05
CA VAL A 67 -8.06 1.78 4.62
C VAL A 67 -6.74 1.22 4.10
N GLY A 68 -6.76 0.68 2.89
CA GLY A 68 -5.53 0.28 2.22
C GLY A 68 -4.72 1.50 1.78
N LYS A 69 -3.40 1.44 1.94
CA LYS A 69 -2.47 2.51 1.58
C LYS A 69 -1.34 1.97 0.72
N THR A 70 -1.16 2.62 -0.43
CA THR A 70 -0.04 2.40 -1.34
C THR A 70 0.66 3.71 -1.59
N MET A 71 1.95 3.67 -1.95
CA MET A 71 2.70 4.85 -2.32
C MET A 71 3.29 4.72 -3.72
N PRO A 72 2.53 5.08 -4.78
CA PRO A 72 3.08 5.16 -6.13
C PRO A 72 4.27 6.13 -6.19
N ALA A 73 5.36 5.68 -6.79
CA ALA A 73 6.58 6.43 -7.06
C ALA A 73 6.78 6.53 -8.57
N VAL A 74 7.11 7.73 -9.04
CA VAL A 74 7.22 8.06 -10.47
C VAL A 74 8.58 8.68 -10.74
N LEU A 75 9.30 8.14 -11.72
CA LEU A 75 10.53 8.71 -12.27
C LEU A 75 10.29 9.03 -13.75
N VAL A 76 10.53 10.27 -14.14
CA VAL A 76 10.48 10.70 -15.54
C VAL A 76 11.89 11.02 -16.02
N GLN A 77 12.25 10.46 -17.17
CA GLN A 77 13.37 10.86 -17.99
C GLN A 77 12.88 11.58 -19.23
N GLY A 78 13.40 12.78 -19.45
CA GLY A 78 13.17 13.59 -20.63
C GLY A 78 14.30 13.48 -21.64
N ALA A 79 14.64 14.60 -22.28
CA ALA A 79 15.72 14.69 -23.25
C ALA A 79 16.55 15.96 -22.96
N LYS A 80 17.88 15.81 -22.88
CA LYS A 80 18.78 16.93 -22.60
C LYS A 80 18.81 17.91 -23.77
N ALA A 81 18.78 19.19 -23.45
CA ALA A 81 19.11 20.28 -24.36
C ALA A 81 19.65 21.48 -23.58
N HIS A 82 20.49 22.27 -24.24
CA HIS A 82 20.89 23.58 -23.74
C HIS A 82 19.67 24.52 -23.68
N VAL A 83 19.57 25.38 -22.67
CA VAL A 83 18.38 26.23 -22.45
C VAL A 83 18.05 27.17 -23.62
N VAL A 84 19.06 27.55 -24.41
CA VAL A 84 18.88 28.36 -25.64
C VAL A 84 18.13 27.60 -26.74
N ASN A 85 18.24 26.26 -26.75
CA ASN A 85 17.55 25.36 -27.67
C ASN A 85 16.56 24.49 -26.89
N CYS A 86 15.79 25.12 -26.00
CA CYS A 86 14.96 24.39 -25.03
C CYS A 86 13.90 23.49 -25.68
N PHE A 87 13.49 23.79 -26.92
CA PHE A 87 12.52 22.99 -27.67
C PHE A 87 13.15 21.74 -28.28
N HIS A 88 14.48 21.65 -28.42
CA HIS A 88 15.18 20.39 -28.73
C HIS A 88 15.15 19.38 -27.58
N GLY A 89 14.94 19.86 -26.35
CA GLY A 89 14.90 19.02 -25.15
C GLY A 89 13.48 18.72 -24.70
N LEU A 90 13.35 17.77 -23.77
CA LEU A 90 12.10 17.48 -23.08
C LEU A 90 12.37 17.64 -21.58
N ASN A 91 11.77 18.65 -20.96
CA ASN A 91 11.96 18.89 -19.54
C ASN A 91 11.15 17.89 -18.70
N ALA A 92 11.83 16.99 -18.00
CA ALA A 92 11.20 15.95 -17.20
C ALA A 92 10.28 16.50 -16.10
N VAL A 93 10.59 17.69 -15.55
CA VAL A 93 9.74 18.34 -14.54
C VAL A 93 8.38 18.69 -15.11
N GLY A 94 8.33 19.13 -16.37
CA GLY A 94 7.07 19.50 -17.02
C GLY A 94 6.15 18.30 -17.23
N VAL A 95 6.70 17.18 -17.68
CA VAL A 95 5.95 15.92 -17.84
C VAL A 95 5.48 15.37 -16.48
N LEU A 96 6.34 15.42 -15.46
CA LEU A 96 5.96 15.01 -14.10
C LEU A 96 4.86 15.92 -13.53
N ALA A 97 4.92 17.24 -13.80
CA ALA A 97 3.90 18.20 -13.39
C ALA A 97 2.54 17.93 -14.05
N GLU A 98 2.50 17.51 -15.32
CA GLU A 98 1.24 17.07 -15.96
C GLU A 98 0.64 15.86 -15.23
N MET A 99 1.47 14.91 -14.77
CA MET A 99 0.97 13.76 -13.99
C MET A 99 0.48 14.18 -12.60
N PHE A 100 1.21 15.07 -11.92
CA PHE A 100 0.79 15.69 -10.67
C PHE A 100 -0.59 16.34 -10.81
N MET A 101 -0.78 17.22 -11.79
CA MET A 101 -2.06 17.93 -11.98
C MET A 101 -3.24 17.01 -12.28
N ARG A 102 -2.99 15.80 -12.78
CA ARG A 102 -4.02 14.79 -13.07
C ARG A 102 -4.34 13.89 -11.89
N THR A 103 -3.45 13.78 -10.91
CA THR A 103 -3.56 12.80 -9.81
C THR A 103 -3.73 13.45 -8.44
N GLU A 104 -3.19 14.64 -8.25
CA GLU A 104 -3.33 15.41 -7.00
C GLU A 104 -4.79 15.74 -6.73
N LEU A 105 -5.29 15.29 -5.58
CA LEU A 105 -6.69 15.48 -5.13
C LEU A 105 -7.73 14.99 -6.15
N ALA A 106 -7.35 14.08 -7.05
CA ALA A 106 -8.20 13.63 -8.13
C ALA A 106 -9.34 12.72 -7.61
N PRO A 107 -10.62 13.10 -7.80
CA PRO A 107 -11.75 12.33 -7.27
C PRO A 107 -11.89 10.93 -7.88
N GLU A 108 -11.32 10.68 -9.07
CA GLU A 108 -11.36 9.35 -9.71
C GLU A 108 -10.67 8.25 -8.88
N PHE A 109 -9.77 8.64 -7.97
CA PHE A 109 -9.05 7.75 -7.07
C PHE A 109 -9.64 7.71 -5.65
N SER A 110 -10.72 8.47 -5.39
CA SER A 110 -11.44 8.44 -4.12
C SER A 110 -12.57 7.42 -4.21
N GLU A 111 -12.44 6.34 -3.45
CA GLU A 111 -13.46 5.31 -3.33
C GLU A 111 -14.46 5.65 -2.22
N GLN A 112 -15.65 5.05 -2.30
CA GLN A 112 -16.66 5.13 -1.25
C GLN A 112 -17.08 3.73 -0.81
N TYR A 113 -17.34 3.58 0.48
CA TYR A 113 -17.90 2.37 1.06
C TYR A 113 -19.03 2.72 2.02
N GLU A 114 -20.26 2.27 1.75
CA GLU A 114 -21.46 2.60 2.55
C GLU A 114 -21.64 4.11 2.84
N GLY A 115 -21.21 4.97 1.91
CA GLY A 115 -21.26 6.42 2.07
C GLY A 115 -20.04 7.05 2.79
N GLU A 116 -19.10 6.25 3.28
CA GLU A 116 -17.81 6.73 3.80
C GLU A 116 -16.79 6.86 2.66
N PRO A 117 -16.25 8.06 2.40
CA PRO A 117 -15.22 8.25 1.38
C PRO A 117 -13.82 7.98 1.92
N CYS A 118 -12.91 7.48 1.09
CA CYS A 118 -11.48 7.60 1.36
C CYS A 118 -10.91 8.86 0.68
N PRO A 119 -9.96 9.58 1.32
CA PRO A 119 -9.31 10.72 0.71
C PRO A 119 -8.65 10.40 -0.65
N PRO A 120 -8.67 11.35 -1.62
CA PRO A 120 -7.96 11.20 -2.88
C PRO A 120 -6.44 11.25 -2.67
N PRO A 121 -5.63 10.97 -3.72
CA PRO A 121 -4.19 10.99 -3.64
C PRO A 121 -3.63 12.36 -3.27
N THR A 122 -2.53 12.35 -2.53
CA THR A 122 -1.73 13.55 -2.22
C THR A 122 -0.26 13.28 -2.47
N TRP A 123 0.38 14.14 -3.24
CA TRP A 123 1.82 14.09 -3.49
C TRP A 123 2.62 14.60 -2.30
N PHE A 124 3.59 13.81 -1.88
CA PHE A 124 4.52 14.18 -0.80
C PHE A 124 5.85 14.72 -1.34
N ASN A 125 6.17 14.43 -2.60
CA ASN A 125 7.41 14.85 -3.22
C ASN A 125 7.25 15.06 -4.72
N LEU A 126 7.71 16.19 -5.24
CA LEU A 126 7.73 16.52 -6.67
C LEU A 126 8.98 17.37 -6.96
N ARG A 127 10.04 16.79 -7.55
CA ARG A 127 11.30 17.51 -7.76
C ARG A 127 12.09 17.02 -8.96
N ASP A 128 12.98 17.86 -9.47
CA ASP A 128 14.00 17.43 -10.42
C ASP A 128 15.08 16.56 -9.74
N ARG A 129 15.91 15.92 -10.56
CA ARG A 129 17.02 15.04 -10.14
C ARG A 129 18.37 15.65 -10.50
N LYS A 130 18.49 16.97 -10.50
CA LYS A 130 19.71 17.68 -10.86
C LYS A 130 20.53 17.97 -9.59
N GLU A 131 21.67 17.31 -9.47
CA GLU A 131 22.58 17.50 -8.31
C GLU A 131 23.39 18.81 -8.38
N GLY A 132 23.57 19.38 -9.58
CA GLY A 132 24.39 20.58 -9.80
C GLY A 132 23.78 21.56 -10.79
N TYR A 133 24.11 22.84 -10.65
CA TYR A 133 23.65 23.87 -11.57
C TYR A 133 24.40 23.79 -12.92
N ASP A 134 23.62 23.76 -14.00
CA ASP A 134 24.10 23.99 -15.36
C ASP A 134 22.97 24.58 -16.23
N VAL A 135 23.30 25.03 -17.44
CA VAL A 135 22.39 25.69 -18.39
C VAL A 135 21.62 24.71 -19.31
N SER A 136 21.29 23.52 -18.81
CA SER A 136 20.47 22.53 -19.51
C SER A 136 19.12 22.27 -18.84
N VAL A 137 18.13 21.85 -19.65
CA VAL A 137 16.84 21.39 -19.13
C VAL A 137 17.02 20.14 -18.26
N PRO A 138 16.26 20.00 -17.15
CA PRO A 138 16.33 18.81 -16.30
C PRO A 138 16.08 17.52 -17.08
N LEU A 139 17.07 16.61 -17.08
CA LEU A 139 16.94 15.30 -17.72
C LEU A 139 15.99 14.40 -16.95
N ARG A 140 16.01 14.43 -15.61
CA ARG A 140 15.17 13.58 -14.78
C ARG A 140 14.43 14.39 -13.73
N ALA A 141 13.24 13.93 -13.40
CA ALA A 141 12.42 14.41 -12.30
C ALA A 141 11.71 13.21 -11.67
N ALA A 142 11.47 13.27 -10.36
CA ALA A 142 10.83 12.19 -9.65
C ALA A 142 9.94 12.70 -8.52
N GLY A 143 9.04 11.84 -8.09
CA GLY A 143 8.17 12.11 -6.97
C GLY A 143 7.36 10.90 -6.57
N TYR A 144 6.57 11.05 -5.51
CA TYR A 144 5.71 9.99 -5.00
C TYR A 144 4.48 10.59 -4.31
N MET A 145 3.41 9.80 -4.31
CA MET A 145 2.12 10.18 -3.73
C MET A 145 1.61 9.09 -2.80
N SER A 146 0.83 9.46 -1.78
CA SER A 146 0.05 8.50 -1.01
C SER A 146 -1.29 8.28 -1.70
N MET A 147 -1.74 7.03 -1.76
CA MET A 147 -2.99 6.65 -2.40
C MET A 147 -3.77 5.66 -1.53
N LEU A 148 -4.88 6.13 -0.97
CA LEU A 148 -5.77 5.38 -0.07
C LEU A 148 -6.92 4.73 -0.84
N GLY A 149 -7.34 3.53 -0.45
CA GLY A 149 -8.53 2.88 -1.00
C GLY A 149 -8.96 1.60 -0.29
N PHE A 150 -10.18 1.19 -0.57
CA PHE A 150 -10.84 0.03 0.02
C PHE A 150 -10.73 -1.21 -0.85
N ASN A 151 -10.80 -1.06 -2.18
CA ASN A 151 -10.86 -2.19 -3.12
C ASN A 151 -9.86 -2.10 -4.28
N LYS A 152 -9.30 -0.92 -4.58
CA LYS A 152 -8.28 -0.81 -5.64
C LYS A 152 -7.06 -1.68 -5.34
N THR A 153 -6.61 -2.37 -6.38
CA THR A 153 -5.47 -3.27 -6.34
C THR A 153 -4.21 -2.58 -6.87
N ALA A 154 -3.03 -3.14 -6.60
CA ALA A 154 -1.79 -2.64 -7.17
C ALA A 154 -1.84 -2.61 -8.71
N ASP A 155 -2.45 -3.63 -9.33
CA ASP A 155 -2.64 -3.71 -10.78
C ASP A 155 -3.55 -2.63 -11.33
N SER A 156 -4.72 -2.40 -10.71
CA SER A 156 -5.66 -1.39 -11.19
C SER A 156 -5.08 0.02 -11.08
N VAL A 157 -4.36 0.30 -9.99
CA VAL A 157 -3.63 1.55 -9.79
C VAL A 157 -2.53 1.69 -10.84
N MET A 158 -1.69 0.67 -11.03
CA MET A 158 -0.59 0.71 -11.99
C MET A 158 -1.09 0.92 -13.42
N ALA A 159 -2.13 0.20 -13.83
CA ALA A 159 -2.75 0.34 -15.15
C ALA A 159 -3.22 1.78 -15.39
N ARG A 160 -3.96 2.36 -14.44
CA ARG A 160 -4.46 3.73 -14.57
C ARG A 160 -3.34 4.77 -14.57
N LEU A 161 -2.33 4.63 -13.71
CA LEU A 161 -1.19 5.54 -13.69
C LEU A 161 -0.37 5.48 -14.99
N LYS A 162 -0.30 4.31 -15.65
CA LYS A 162 0.35 4.20 -16.97
C LYS A 162 -0.41 4.95 -18.06
N GLU A 163 -1.73 4.91 -18.04
CA GLU A 163 -2.55 5.72 -18.96
C GLU A 163 -2.32 7.21 -18.73
N ILE A 164 -2.40 7.66 -17.47
CA ILE A 164 -2.12 9.05 -17.09
C ILE A 164 -0.70 9.45 -17.52
N GLY A 165 0.29 8.57 -17.35
CA GLY A 165 1.66 8.84 -17.79
C GLY A 165 1.77 9.12 -19.30
N ARG A 166 1.07 8.33 -20.13
CA ARG A 166 1.00 8.57 -21.59
C ARG A 166 0.28 9.88 -21.89
N GLU A 167 -0.82 10.16 -21.20
CA GLU A 167 -1.54 11.42 -21.34
C GLU A 167 -0.68 12.63 -20.95
N SER A 168 0.17 12.50 -19.92
CA SER A 168 1.11 13.53 -19.50
C SER A 168 2.17 13.84 -20.56
N PHE A 169 2.77 12.82 -21.17
CA PHE A 169 3.66 13.03 -22.32
C PHE A 169 2.92 13.72 -23.48
N SER A 170 1.73 13.22 -23.84
CA SER A 170 0.95 13.79 -24.96
C SER A 170 0.56 15.25 -24.70
N SER A 171 0.09 15.57 -23.50
CA SER A 171 -0.30 16.92 -23.08
C SER A 171 0.90 17.87 -23.12
N TYR A 172 2.04 17.45 -22.57
CA TYR A 172 3.24 18.26 -22.53
C TYR A 172 3.81 18.52 -23.94
N LEU A 173 3.82 17.51 -24.81
CA LEU A 173 4.25 17.68 -26.20
C LEU A 173 3.36 18.64 -26.98
N LYS A 174 2.02 18.53 -26.86
CA LYS A 174 1.08 19.47 -27.47
C LYS A 174 1.32 20.90 -26.98
N ARG A 175 1.61 21.07 -25.70
CA ARG A 175 1.98 22.37 -25.13
C ARG A 175 3.28 22.88 -25.76
N MET A 176 4.32 22.05 -25.85
CA MET A 176 5.59 22.42 -26.48
C MET A 176 5.40 22.83 -27.94
N GLU A 177 4.66 22.07 -28.73
CA GLU A 177 4.31 22.38 -30.13
C GLU A 177 3.64 23.75 -30.25
N ALA A 178 2.64 24.03 -29.42
CA ALA A 178 1.95 25.32 -29.42
C ALA A 178 2.88 26.49 -29.03
N GLN A 179 3.78 26.29 -28.06
CA GLN A 179 4.73 27.33 -27.66
C GLN A 179 5.83 27.55 -28.71
N GLU A 180 6.33 26.48 -29.34
CA GLU A 180 7.30 26.58 -30.44
C GLU A 180 6.70 27.37 -31.60
N ALA A 181 5.46 27.08 -32.00
CA ALA A 181 4.78 27.78 -33.09
C ALA A 181 4.62 29.30 -32.85
N CYS A 182 4.49 29.71 -31.58
CA CYS A 182 4.43 31.12 -31.18
C CYS A 182 5.78 31.82 -31.25
N VAL A 183 6.85 31.14 -30.81
CA VAL A 183 8.20 31.71 -30.72
C VAL A 183 8.97 31.59 -32.04
N LYS A 184 8.67 30.56 -32.84
CA LYS A 184 9.34 30.20 -34.11
C LYS A 184 10.84 30.10 -33.94
N SER A 185 11.25 29.31 -32.95
CA SER A 185 12.65 29.09 -32.60
C SER A 185 13.42 28.39 -33.73
N GLY A 186 12.72 27.56 -34.53
CA GLY A 186 13.34 26.71 -35.54
C GLY A 186 13.89 25.40 -34.99
N ASP A 187 13.69 25.14 -33.70
CA ASP A 187 14.08 23.91 -33.04
C ASP A 187 13.20 22.72 -33.49
N ILE A 188 13.83 21.55 -33.65
CA ILE A 188 13.16 20.27 -33.89
C ILE A 188 12.73 19.65 -32.55
N LEU A 189 11.42 19.53 -32.34
CA LEU A 189 10.88 18.95 -31.12
C LEU A 189 11.31 17.49 -30.89
N PRO A 190 11.50 17.08 -29.62
CA PRO A 190 11.85 15.71 -29.29
C PRO A 190 10.75 14.75 -29.70
N LYS A 191 11.14 13.59 -30.25
CA LYS A 191 10.21 12.50 -30.54
C LYS A 191 10.04 11.61 -29.32
N VAL A 192 8.80 11.30 -28.98
CA VAL A 192 8.44 10.35 -27.93
C VAL A 192 7.67 9.20 -28.57
N ASP A 193 8.11 7.98 -28.31
CA ASP A 193 7.37 6.77 -28.68
C ASP A 193 6.25 6.56 -27.66
N MET A 194 5.02 6.93 -28.01
CA MET A 194 3.87 6.90 -27.10
C MET A 194 3.49 5.48 -26.63
N ASP A 195 3.89 4.45 -27.37
CA ASP A 195 3.62 3.06 -27.00
C ASP A 195 4.62 2.55 -25.95
N ARG A 196 5.79 3.20 -25.86
CA ARG A 196 6.92 2.78 -25.00
C ARG A 196 7.36 3.84 -23.99
N CYS A 197 6.67 4.98 -23.92
CA CYS A 197 7.05 6.08 -23.03
C CYS A 197 6.68 5.87 -21.57
N VAL A 198 5.98 4.79 -21.21
CA VAL A 198 5.68 4.45 -19.81
C VAL A 198 5.95 2.98 -19.55
N MET A 199 6.71 2.69 -18.48
CA MET A 199 7.08 1.35 -18.04
C MET A 199 6.83 1.17 -16.54
N GLU A 200 6.56 -0.06 -16.16
CA GLU A 200 6.61 -0.49 -14.77
C GLU A 200 8.06 -0.79 -14.37
N TYR A 201 8.37 -0.67 -13.08
CA TYR A 201 9.70 -0.98 -12.56
C TYR A 201 10.15 -2.40 -12.93
N VAL A 202 9.27 -3.40 -12.81
CA VAL A 202 9.60 -4.79 -13.17
C VAL A 202 10.00 -4.92 -14.64
N GLN A 203 9.35 -4.17 -15.54
CA GLN A 203 9.67 -4.17 -16.96
C GLN A 203 11.04 -3.54 -17.24
N LEU A 204 11.43 -2.53 -16.45
CA LEU A 204 12.75 -1.92 -16.54
C LEU A 204 13.85 -2.90 -16.06
N VAL A 205 13.59 -3.63 -14.97
CA VAL A 205 14.47 -4.68 -14.48
C VAL A 205 14.67 -5.76 -15.56
N ASP A 206 13.60 -6.20 -16.21
CA ASP A 206 13.66 -7.15 -17.32
C ASP A 206 14.55 -6.66 -18.48
N VAL A 207 14.49 -5.36 -18.81
CA VAL A 207 15.36 -4.77 -19.83
C VAL A 207 16.83 -4.87 -19.42
N CYS A 208 17.15 -4.61 -18.16
CA CYS A 208 18.52 -4.73 -17.64
C CYS A 208 19.05 -6.17 -17.73
N TYR A 209 18.25 -7.17 -17.34
CA TYR A 209 18.63 -8.58 -17.45
C TYR A 209 18.76 -9.05 -18.90
N LYS A 210 17.85 -8.64 -19.78
CA LYS A 210 17.93 -8.97 -21.22
C LYS A 210 19.17 -8.38 -21.89
N ARG A 211 19.64 -7.22 -21.42
CA ARG A 211 20.81 -6.55 -21.99
C ARG A 211 22.13 -7.08 -21.44
N HIS A 212 22.23 -7.22 -20.12
CA HIS A 212 23.50 -7.46 -19.44
C HIS A 212 23.66 -8.89 -18.88
N GLY A 213 22.64 -9.74 -19.02
CA GLY A 213 22.72 -11.16 -18.64
C GLY A 213 23.07 -11.34 -17.15
N GLU A 214 24.03 -12.24 -16.87
CA GLU A 214 24.46 -12.55 -15.51
C GLU A 214 25.09 -11.37 -14.77
N GLU A 215 25.68 -10.40 -15.49
CA GLU A 215 26.29 -9.22 -14.87
C GLU A 215 25.25 -8.34 -14.17
N ALA A 216 24.02 -8.28 -14.72
CA ALA A 216 22.91 -7.58 -14.08
C ALA A 216 22.67 -8.09 -12.65
N GLY A 217 22.70 -9.41 -12.45
CA GLY A 217 22.47 -10.00 -11.13
C GLY A 217 23.51 -9.56 -10.09
N LYS A 218 24.77 -9.40 -10.49
CA LYS A 218 25.81 -8.85 -9.60
C LYS A 218 25.57 -7.37 -9.32
N TRP A 219 25.31 -6.59 -10.36
CA TRP A 219 25.07 -5.15 -10.23
C TRP A 219 23.87 -4.83 -9.32
N PHE A 220 22.77 -5.56 -9.45
CA PHE A 220 21.61 -5.39 -8.57
C PHE A 220 21.93 -5.71 -7.11
N ARG A 221 22.72 -6.75 -6.83
CA ARG A 221 23.15 -7.05 -5.45
C ARG A 221 23.96 -5.89 -4.86
N ASP A 222 24.96 -5.40 -5.59
CA ASP A 222 25.81 -4.28 -5.13
C ASP A 222 24.98 -2.99 -4.90
N LEU A 223 24.00 -2.73 -5.77
CA LEU A 223 23.05 -1.61 -5.62
C LEU A 223 22.20 -1.77 -4.35
N TYR A 224 21.61 -2.94 -4.12
CA TYR A 224 20.76 -3.19 -2.97
C TYR A 224 21.54 -3.20 -1.65
N GLU A 225 22.77 -3.71 -1.64
CA GLU A 225 23.66 -3.61 -0.48
C GLU A 225 23.96 -2.14 -0.13
N THR A 226 24.23 -1.31 -1.13
CA THR A 226 24.44 0.13 -0.96
C THR A 226 23.20 0.82 -0.42
N ALA A 227 22.03 0.57 -1.02
CA ALA A 227 20.76 1.13 -0.56
C ALA A 227 20.46 0.71 0.89
N GLN A 228 20.67 -0.55 1.22
CA GLN A 228 20.50 -1.08 2.58
C GLN A 228 21.44 -0.40 3.57
N ALA A 229 22.70 -0.13 3.21
CA ALA A 229 23.64 0.59 4.09
C ALA A 229 23.17 2.02 4.36
N ARG A 230 22.70 2.74 3.33
CA ARG A 230 22.19 4.12 3.41
C ARG A 230 20.89 4.23 4.21
N ILE A 231 20.03 3.22 4.12
CA ILE A 231 18.82 3.14 4.95
C ILE A 231 19.19 2.90 6.41
N ARG A 232 20.07 1.93 6.69
CA ARG A 232 20.51 1.61 8.05
C ARG A 232 21.23 2.78 8.75
N SER A 233 21.93 3.63 8.01
CA SER A 233 22.55 4.83 8.55
C SER A 233 21.55 5.99 8.78
N GLY A 234 20.29 5.84 8.37
CA GLY A 234 19.27 6.90 8.43
C GLY A 234 19.42 7.97 7.35
N GLU A 235 20.34 7.80 6.40
CA GLU A 235 20.53 8.76 5.32
C GLU A 235 19.37 8.73 4.32
N TRP A 236 18.84 7.54 4.07
CA TRP A 236 17.70 7.29 3.19
C TRP A 236 16.53 6.69 3.95
N ASN A 237 15.32 7.19 3.69
CA ASN A 237 14.07 6.49 4.01
C ASN A 237 13.60 5.65 2.81
N TYR A 238 12.56 4.82 2.96
CA TYR A 238 12.10 3.95 1.88
C TYR A 238 11.63 4.68 0.61
N PRO A 239 10.89 5.81 0.68
CA PRO A 239 10.53 6.56 -0.52
C PRO A 239 11.76 7.10 -1.27
N LYS A 240 12.74 7.66 -0.55
CA LYS A 240 14.00 8.12 -1.16
C LYS A 240 14.76 6.96 -1.80
N ALA A 241 14.98 5.87 -1.06
CA ALA A 241 15.69 4.71 -1.58
C ALA A 241 15.02 4.12 -2.83
N THR A 242 13.68 4.11 -2.88
CA THR A 242 12.91 3.69 -4.06
C THR A 242 13.28 4.54 -5.28
N LEU A 243 13.25 5.88 -5.14
CA LEU A 243 13.62 6.79 -6.23
C LEU A 243 15.09 6.65 -6.66
N GLU A 244 16.02 6.53 -5.70
CA GLU A 244 17.45 6.34 -6.00
C GLU A 244 17.72 5.03 -6.75
N ILE A 245 17.04 3.95 -6.37
CA ILE A 245 17.13 2.66 -7.06
C ILE A 245 16.55 2.77 -8.46
N MET A 246 15.35 3.36 -8.63
CA MET A 246 14.75 3.56 -9.96
C MET A 246 15.68 4.36 -10.89
N ASP A 247 16.31 5.41 -10.36
CA ASP A 247 17.23 6.28 -11.09
C ASP A 247 18.51 5.54 -11.53
N ALA A 248 19.10 4.75 -10.63
CA ALA A 248 20.25 3.92 -10.92
C ALA A 248 19.92 2.83 -11.95
N VAL A 249 18.78 2.14 -11.81
CA VAL A 249 18.35 1.08 -12.73
C VAL A 249 18.07 1.66 -14.12
N LEU A 250 17.45 2.84 -14.21
CA LEU A 250 17.22 3.49 -15.50
C LEU A 250 18.54 3.86 -16.19
N THR A 251 19.53 4.34 -15.44
CA THR A 251 20.89 4.56 -15.97
C THR A 251 21.51 3.26 -16.48
N TYR A 252 21.46 2.20 -15.68
CA TYR A 252 22.03 0.89 -16.02
C TYR A 252 21.35 0.24 -17.24
N SER A 253 20.06 0.53 -17.45
CA SER A 253 19.32 0.08 -18.64
C SER A 253 19.80 0.74 -19.95
N GLU A 254 20.55 1.85 -19.86
CA GLU A 254 21.00 2.71 -20.95
C GLU A 254 19.88 3.15 -21.92
N ILE A 255 18.63 3.18 -21.45
CA ILE A 255 17.55 3.84 -22.16
C ILE A 255 17.82 5.34 -22.11
N THR A 256 17.94 5.97 -23.27
CA THR A 256 18.15 7.43 -23.42
C THR A 256 16.92 8.15 -23.95
N ALA A 257 15.94 7.40 -24.46
CA ALA A 257 14.67 7.95 -24.91
C ALA A 257 13.86 8.52 -23.73
N PRO A 258 12.95 9.49 -23.99
CA PRO A 258 11.96 9.91 -23.02
C PRO A 258 11.13 8.73 -22.48
N LEU A 259 11.07 8.61 -21.16
CA LEU A 259 10.45 7.48 -20.48
C LEU A 259 9.94 7.89 -19.10
N MET A 260 8.79 7.37 -18.69
CA MET A 260 8.31 7.38 -17.31
C MET A 260 8.35 5.96 -16.76
N VAL A 261 8.91 5.80 -15.56
CA VAL A 261 8.96 4.55 -14.82
C VAL A 261 8.09 4.71 -13.58
N ILE A 262 7.17 3.78 -13.38
CA ILE A 262 6.25 3.76 -12.24
C ILE A 262 6.55 2.55 -11.36
N SER A 263 6.52 2.76 -10.06
CA SER A 263 6.88 1.81 -9.01
C SER A 263 5.99 2.04 -7.80
N PHE A 264 6.07 1.16 -6.80
CA PHE A 264 5.61 1.44 -5.45
C PHE A 264 6.80 1.62 -4.48
N ALA A 265 6.65 2.55 -3.56
CA ALA A 265 7.49 2.67 -2.38
C ALA A 265 6.80 2.02 -1.18
N PRO A 266 7.55 1.33 -0.30
CA PRO A 266 7.04 0.92 1.00
C PRO A 266 6.78 2.13 1.93
N PRO A 267 5.95 1.96 2.96
CA PRO A 267 5.22 0.74 3.33
C PRO A 267 3.91 0.55 2.53
N TYR A 268 3.48 -0.70 2.41
CA TYR A 268 2.14 -1.11 1.97
C TYR A 268 1.28 -1.45 3.19
N TYR A 269 0.08 -0.88 3.24
CA TYR A 269 -0.95 -1.27 4.20
C TYR A 269 -2.10 -1.90 3.40
N PRO A 270 -2.39 -3.19 3.58
CA PRO A 270 -3.57 -3.82 3.01
C PRO A 270 -4.85 -3.16 3.48
N ALA A 271 -5.87 -3.09 2.62
CA ALA A 271 -7.20 -2.74 3.07
C ALA A 271 -7.75 -3.87 3.94
N TYR A 272 -8.31 -3.53 5.10
CA TYR A 272 -8.79 -4.50 6.08
C TYR A 272 -10.20 -4.12 6.53
N HIS A 273 -11.08 -5.11 6.64
CA HIS A 273 -12.42 -4.92 7.18
C HIS A 273 -12.91 -6.19 7.87
N SER A 274 -13.28 -6.09 9.14
CA SER A 274 -13.65 -7.22 10.00
C SER A 274 -14.86 -8.01 9.49
N ASP A 275 -15.81 -7.36 8.81
CA ASP A 275 -16.96 -8.05 8.20
C ASP A 275 -16.66 -8.73 6.85
N ARG A 276 -15.42 -8.64 6.37
CA ARG A 276 -14.99 -9.22 5.09
C ARG A 276 -14.00 -10.38 5.27
N ILE A 277 -13.73 -10.80 6.51
CA ILE A 277 -12.85 -11.93 6.79
C ILE A 277 -13.55 -13.24 6.37
N PRO A 278 -12.87 -14.15 5.63
CA PRO A 278 -13.46 -15.42 5.23
C PRO A 278 -13.82 -16.32 6.43
N ASP A 279 -14.92 -17.06 6.34
CA ASP A 279 -15.26 -18.07 7.35
C ASP A 279 -14.22 -19.20 7.39
N GLY A 280 -13.76 -19.57 8.59
CA GLY A 280 -12.77 -20.63 8.79
C GLY A 280 -11.31 -20.24 8.49
N ALA A 281 -11.07 -18.97 8.12
CA ALA A 281 -9.72 -18.44 7.93
C ALA A 281 -8.92 -18.57 9.24
N GLY A 282 -7.80 -19.31 9.20
CA GLY A 282 -7.00 -19.66 10.38
C GLY A 282 -7.23 -21.07 10.96
N ARG A 283 -8.28 -21.80 10.56
CA ARG A 283 -8.51 -23.20 10.99
C ARG A 283 -7.81 -24.21 10.08
N ASP A 284 -7.78 -23.97 8.77
CA ASP A 284 -7.24 -24.93 7.79
C ASP A 284 -5.70 -24.94 7.68
N SER A 285 -5.01 -23.91 8.20
CA SER A 285 -3.54 -23.84 8.18
C SER A 285 -2.87 -24.72 9.24
N ALA A 286 -3.63 -25.21 10.23
CA ALA A 286 -3.12 -26.13 11.26
C ALA A 286 -2.99 -27.57 10.77
N GLU A 287 -3.76 -27.99 9.74
CA GLU A 287 -3.73 -29.37 9.24
C GLU A 287 -2.71 -29.60 8.10
N GLY A 288 -2.15 -28.54 7.52
CA GLY A 288 -1.32 -28.63 6.30
C GLY A 288 0.20 -28.71 6.49
N SER A 289 0.76 -28.51 7.69
CA SER A 289 2.23 -28.38 7.86
C SER A 289 2.96 -29.65 8.34
N ALA A 290 2.24 -30.75 8.56
CA ALA A 290 2.84 -32.04 8.88
C ALA A 290 3.27 -32.82 7.62
N GLY A 291 4.25 -32.31 6.86
CA GLY A 291 4.94 -33.09 5.84
C GLY A 291 5.51 -32.31 4.66
N GLY A 292 6.78 -31.91 4.74
CA GLY A 292 7.48 -31.35 3.59
C GLY A 292 8.94 -31.03 3.89
N SER A 293 9.82 -32.00 3.65
CA SER A 293 11.27 -31.90 3.81
C SER A 293 11.92 -30.87 2.89
N ALA A 294 13.03 -30.30 3.37
CA ALA A 294 14.01 -29.52 2.63
C ALA A 294 14.32 -30.02 1.20
N GLY A 295 14.34 -29.08 0.25
CA GLY A 295 14.90 -29.23 -1.10
C GLY A 295 14.66 -27.92 -1.85
N GLY A 296 15.64 -27.03 -2.03
CA GLY A 296 16.76 -27.25 -2.93
C GLY A 296 16.33 -26.94 -4.37
N VAL A 297 16.13 -25.66 -4.70
CA VAL A 297 15.84 -25.23 -6.09
C VAL A 297 17.08 -25.48 -6.94
N ARG A 298 17.01 -26.51 -7.80
CA ARG A 298 17.94 -26.71 -8.91
C ARG A 298 17.33 -26.14 -10.19
N THR A 299 18.16 -25.37 -10.86
CA THR A 299 18.03 -24.90 -12.24
C THR A 299 18.06 -26.07 -13.23
N GLY A 300 17.31 -25.96 -14.33
CA GLY A 300 17.37 -26.92 -15.44
C GLY A 300 16.30 -26.62 -16.50
N GLY A 301 16.76 -26.24 -17.69
CA GLY A 301 15.94 -25.78 -18.81
C GLY A 301 15.32 -26.89 -19.66
N GLY A 302 14.62 -26.47 -20.71
CA GLY A 302 14.05 -27.32 -21.75
C GLY A 302 13.26 -26.51 -22.78
N GLU A 303 13.78 -26.43 -24.00
CA GLU A 303 13.17 -25.88 -25.21
C GLU A 303 12.02 -26.75 -25.75
N SER A 304 11.11 -26.14 -26.54
CA SER A 304 10.56 -26.61 -27.84
C SER A 304 9.17 -25.98 -28.10
N THR A 305 9.04 -25.00 -29.00
CA THR A 305 8.66 -25.04 -30.44
C THR A 305 7.17 -25.24 -30.79
N GLY A 306 6.66 -24.35 -31.65
CA GLY A 306 5.46 -24.48 -32.51
C GLY A 306 4.25 -23.71 -31.98
N GLY A 307 3.59 -22.77 -32.67
CA GLY A 307 3.45 -22.48 -34.10
C GLY A 307 1.95 -22.50 -34.44
N GLY A 308 1.37 -21.36 -34.85
CA GLY A 308 -0.01 -21.31 -35.37
C GLY A 308 -0.70 -19.95 -35.25
N GLU A 309 -0.72 -19.20 -36.36
CA GLU A 309 -1.57 -18.02 -36.58
C GLU A 309 -3.03 -18.46 -36.87
N SER A 310 -4.03 -17.67 -36.41
CA SER A 310 -5.17 -17.28 -37.25
C SER A 310 -6.06 -16.21 -36.58
N THR A 311 -6.08 -15.04 -37.22
CA THR A 311 -7.20 -14.10 -37.48
C THR A 311 -8.54 -14.26 -36.74
N GLY A 312 -9.07 -13.15 -36.19
CA GLY A 312 -10.50 -13.02 -35.89
C GLY A 312 -10.93 -11.67 -35.31
N GLY A 313 -11.45 -10.78 -36.16
CA GLY A 313 -12.70 -10.04 -35.95
C GLY A 313 -12.81 -9.01 -34.81
N VAL A 314 -12.81 -7.73 -35.18
CA VAL A 314 -13.38 -6.62 -34.41
C VAL A 314 -14.89 -6.76 -34.33
N SER A 315 -15.47 -6.62 -33.13
CA SER A 315 -16.86 -6.19 -32.96
C SER A 315 -17.04 -5.43 -31.64
N ILE A 316 -17.66 -4.26 -31.77
CA ILE A 316 -17.91 -3.24 -30.76
C ILE A 316 -19.23 -3.57 -30.03
N GLY A 317 -19.26 -3.38 -28.71
CA GLY A 317 -20.46 -3.02 -27.96
C GLY A 317 -20.94 -4.04 -26.93
N ARG A 318 -20.82 -3.73 -25.65
CA ARG A 318 -21.94 -3.36 -24.75
C ARG A 318 -21.50 -3.24 -23.30
N GLU A 319 -22.18 -2.35 -22.60
CA GLU A 319 -22.21 -2.13 -21.16
C GLU A 319 -22.16 -3.45 -20.37
N GLY A 320 -21.19 -3.56 -19.47
CA GLY A 320 -21.10 -4.65 -18.50
C GLY A 320 -21.13 -4.05 -17.10
N ALA A 321 -22.26 -4.23 -16.42
CA ALA A 321 -22.42 -3.96 -15.00
C ALA A 321 -21.28 -4.64 -14.21
N GLY A 322 -20.67 -3.89 -13.28
CA GLY A 322 -19.67 -4.40 -12.37
C GLY A 322 -20.24 -5.57 -11.58
N GLY A 323 -19.76 -6.77 -11.86
CA GLY A 323 -20.06 -7.96 -11.07
C GLY A 323 -19.30 -7.85 -9.75
N GLU A 324 -20.03 -7.69 -8.65
CA GLU A 324 -19.52 -7.97 -7.32
C GLU A 324 -19.02 -9.42 -7.28
N SER A 325 -17.71 -9.59 -7.10
CA SER A 325 -17.11 -10.86 -6.72
C SER A 325 -17.49 -11.15 -5.27
N THR A 326 -18.68 -11.72 -5.08
CA THR A 326 -19.11 -12.30 -3.80
C THR A 326 -18.41 -13.64 -3.59
N ARG A 327 -17.19 -13.63 -3.03
CA ARG A 327 -16.62 -14.80 -2.36
C ARG A 327 -17.06 -14.77 -0.90
N GLY A 328 -17.78 -15.81 -0.48
CA GLY A 328 -18.39 -15.91 0.85
C GLY A 328 -17.37 -15.81 1.97
N GLY A 329 -17.42 -14.70 2.70
CA GLY A 329 -16.85 -14.54 4.03
C GLY A 329 -17.96 -14.32 5.06
N SER A 330 -17.62 -14.40 6.34
CA SER A 330 -18.59 -14.23 7.41
C SER A 330 -19.07 -12.78 7.39
N THR A 331 -20.31 -12.53 6.97
CA THR A 331 -20.87 -11.19 6.97
C THR A 331 -21.20 -10.80 8.42
N GLY A 332 -20.51 -9.80 8.98
CA GLY A 332 -20.97 -9.12 10.20
C GLY A 332 -20.24 -9.40 11.52
N ARG A 333 -19.11 -10.13 11.56
CA ARG A 333 -18.36 -10.37 12.82
C ARG A 333 -17.83 -9.08 13.46
N GLY A 334 -17.27 -8.17 12.68
CA GLY A 334 -16.83 -6.86 13.15
C GLY A 334 -18.00 -6.03 13.67
N SER A 335 -19.12 -6.04 12.93
CA SER A 335 -20.36 -5.40 13.36
C SER A 335 -20.90 -6.00 14.67
N ALA A 336 -20.86 -7.32 14.85
CA ALA A 336 -21.26 -7.98 16.10
C ALA A 336 -20.36 -7.60 17.28
N LEU A 337 -19.03 -7.59 17.08
CA LEU A 337 -18.09 -7.12 18.10
C LEU A 337 -18.31 -5.65 18.46
N TYR A 338 -18.59 -4.80 17.47
CA TYR A 338 -18.96 -3.40 17.70
C TYR A 338 -20.21 -3.28 18.59
N GLU A 339 -21.27 -4.05 18.32
CA GLU A 339 -22.50 -3.99 19.14
C GLU A 339 -22.24 -4.40 20.59
N ILE A 340 -21.38 -5.40 20.83
CA ILE A 340 -20.95 -5.79 22.18
C ILE A 340 -20.18 -4.65 22.85
N LEU A 341 -19.25 -4.01 22.13
CA LEU A 341 -18.46 -2.88 22.65
C LEU A 341 -19.36 -1.66 22.96
N ALA A 342 -20.30 -1.34 22.08
CA ALA A 342 -21.26 -0.26 22.26
C ALA A 342 -22.17 -0.50 23.47
N ALA A 343 -22.70 -1.71 23.64
CA ALA A 343 -23.48 -2.08 24.82
C ALA A 343 -22.65 -2.03 26.12
N SER A 344 -21.36 -2.35 26.04
CA SER A 344 -20.42 -2.25 27.15
C SER A 344 -20.21 -0.80 27.57
N ALA A 345 -20.00 0.11 26.62
CA ALA A 345 -19.84 1.54 26.88
C ALA A 345 -21.09 2.21 27.46
N GLU A 346 -22.27 1.83 26.97
CA GLU A 346 -23.54 2.29 27.51
C GLU A 346 -23.73 1.80 28.96
N THR A 347 -23.42 0.53 29.23
CA THR A 347 -23.59 -0.08 30.56
C THR A 347 -22.64 0.50 31.60
N VAL A 348 -21.37 0.70 31.24
CA VAL A 348 -20.32 1.11 32.18
C VAL A 348 -20.37 2.61 32.49
N CYS A 349 -20.57 3.43 31.46
CA CYS A 349 -20.41 4.88 31.58
C CYS A 349 -21.45 5.71 30.82
N GLY A 350 -22.43 5.08 30.13
CA GLY A 350 -23.45 5.79 29.35
C GLY A 350 -22.87 6.60 28.18
N ILE A 351 -21.73 6.15 27.63
CA ILE A 351 -21.08 6.82 26.51
C ILE A 351 -21.60 6.19 25.21
N PRO A 352 -22.24 6.96 24.32
CA PRO A 352 -22.69 6.43 23.06
C PRO A 352 -21.51 6.27 22.10
N LEU A 353 -21.35 5.07 21.56
CA LEU A 353 -20.37 4.79 20.50
C LEU A 353 -21.00 4.94 19.12
N GLY A 354 -20.16 5.31 18.16
CA GLY A 354 -20.48 5.37 16.73
C GLY A 354 -19.67 4.32 15.98
N ARG A 355 -20.27 3.73 14.93
CA ARG A 355 -19.58 2.80 14.04
C ARG A 355 -19.08 3.53 12.80
N ARG A 356 -17.82 3.26 12.44
CA ARG A 356 -17.22 3.59 11.16
C ARG A 356 -16.67 2.33 10.51
N ASN A 357 -16.74 2.24 9.19
CA ASN A 357 -16.27 1.07 8.46
C ASN A 357 -14.74 1.07 8.34
N TYR A 358 -14.12 2.22 8.05
CA TYR A 358 -12.67 2.30 7.83
C TYR A 358 -12.01 3.48 8.55
N CYS A 359 -10.95 3.19 9.29
CA CYS A 359 -9.98 4.22 9.69
C CYS A 359 -9.19 4.66 8.45
N CYS A 360 -9.14 5.98 8.19
CA CYS A 360 -8.36 6.53 7.09
C CYS A 360 -6.94 6.99 7.50
N GLY A 361 -6.58 6.80 8.77
CA GLY A 361 -5.23 7.00 9.30
C GLY A 361 -4.29 5.85 8.96
N ILE A 362 -3.08 5.90 9.50
CA ILE A 362 -2.25 4.70 9.62
C ILE A 362 -2.87 3.85 10.74
N SER A 363 -2.94 2.53 10.55
CA SER A 363 -3.34 1.61 11.61
C SER A 363 -2.80 0.21 11.34
N ASP A 364 -2.37 -0.44 12.42
CA ASP A 364 -1.91 -1.83 12.42
C ASP A 364 -3.05 -2.85 12.19
N LEU A 365 -4.32 -2.41 12.26
CA LEU A 365 -5.47 -3.18 11.77
C LEU A 365 -5.28 -3.69 10.34
N SER A 366 -4.56 -2.95 9.50
CA SER A 366 -4.24 -3.31 8.12
C SER A 366 -3.55 -4.67 7.98
N TYR A 367 -2.96 -5.20 9.05
CA TYR A 367 -2.25 -6.49 9.07
C TYR A 367 -3.03 -7.59 9.81
N CYS A 368 -4.27 -7.33 10.24
CA CYS A 368 -5.13 -8.30 10.92
C CYS A 368 -5.78 -9.33 9.99
N ALA A 369 -5.73 -9.08 8.68
CA ALA A 369 -5.95 -10.07 7.64
C ALA A 369 -4.91 -9.84 6.54
N GLY A 370 -4.25 -10.92 6.10
CA GLY A 370 -3.36 -10.88 4.94
C GLY A 370 -4.04 -10.37 3.67
N PRO A 371 -3.35 -9.60 2.82
CA PRO A 371 -3.85 -9.23 1.50
C PRO A 371 -4.03 -10.49 0.62
N ASP A 372 -4.79 -10.35 -0.46
CA ASP A 372 -4.81 -11.37 -1.50
C ASP A 372 -3.39 -11.60 -2.07
N ARG A 373 -3.00 -12.86 -2.23
CA ARG A 373 -1.64 -13.22 -2.67
C ARG A 373 -1.32 -12.72 -4.07
N ALA A 374 -2.29 -12.73 -4.99
CA ALA A 374 -2.07 -12.25 -6.34
C ALA A 374 -1.91 -10.73 -6.36
N GLU A 375 -2.73 -10.01 -5.59
CA GLU A 375 -2.61 -8.55 -5.46
C GLU A 375 -1.24 -8.15 -4.92
N LEU A 376 -0.76 -8.83 -3.89
CA LEU A 376 0.53 -8.53 -3.32
C LEU A 376 1.70 -8.93 -4.22
N GLN A 377 1.58 -9.99 -5.02
CA GLN A 377 2.60 -10.36 -5.99
C GLN A 377 2.84 -9.25 -7.00
N SER A 378 1.79 -8.58 -7.47
CA SER A 378 1.91 -7.41 -8.36
C SER A 378 2.61 -6.24 -7.67
N TYR A 379 2.19 -5.91 -6.43
CA TYR A 379 2.86 -4.87 -5.64
C TYR A 379 4.34 -5.17 -5.44
N ALA A 380 4.66 -6.41 -5.06
CA ALA A 380 6.02 -6.88 -4.79
C ALA A 380 6.92 -6.78 -6.03
N ALA A 381 6.44 -7.21 -7.19
CA ALA A 381 7.19 -7.14 -8.45
C ALA A 381 7.58 -5.68 -8.81
N ASN A 382 6.73 -4.73 -8.44
CA ASN A 382 6.91 -3.31 -8.70
C ASN A 382 7.43 -2.53 -7.48
N THR A 383 8.00 -3.20 -6.48
CA THR A 383 8.57 -2.58 -5.29
C THR A 383 10.06 -2.89 -5.20
N PRO A 384 10.97 -1.94 -5.51
CA PRO A 384 12.41 -2.17 -5.58
C PRO A 384 13.05 -2.68 -4.29
N LEU A 385 12.43 -2.40 -3.15
CA LEU A 385 12.90 -2.80 -1.82
C LEU A 385 12.34 -4.15 -1.36
N TRP A 386 11.47 -4.79 -2.14
CA TRP A 386 10.79 -6.02 -1.77
C TRP A 386 11.75 -7.20 -1.60
N GLY A 387 11.49 -8.07 -0.62
CA GLY A 387 12.25 -9.30 -0.35
C GLY A 387 13.59 -9.09 0.36
N GLY A 388 14.17 -7.89 0.29
CA GLY A 388 15.35 -7.49 1.05
C GLY A 388 14.97 -6.63 2.26
N MET A 389 14.90 -5.31 2.03
CA MET A 389 14.67 -4.32 3.08
C MET A 389 13.23 -4.23 3.56
N TYR A 390 12.28 -4.60 2.70
CA TYR A 390 10.86 -4.62 3.01
C TYR A 390 10.28 -5.97 2.56
N HIS A 391 9.59 -6.66 3.46
CA HIS A 391 8.93 -7.92 3.16
C HIS A 391 7.72 -8.10 4.09
N MET A 392 6.84 -9.02 3.72
CA MET A 392 5.75 -9.49 4.56
C MET A 392 5.77 -11.01 4.56
N ASP A 393 5.50 -11.63 5.71
CA ASP A 393 5.34 -13.07 5.82
C ASP A 393 3.91 -13.46 5.45
N LEU A 394 3.70 -13.82 4.19
CA LEU A 394 2.36 -14.10 3.65
C LEU A 394 1.79 -15.42 4.08
N ASP A 395 2.66 -16.37 4.43
CA ASP A 395 2.22 -17.64 4.96
C ASP A 395 1.69 -17.43 6.38
N ALA A 396 2.39 -16.64 7.19
CA ALA A 396 1.91 -16.23 8.49
C ALA A 396 0.63 -15.36 8.38
N MET A 397 0.62 -14.32 7.55
CA MET A 397 -0.56 -13.45 7.38
C MET A 397 -1.80 -14.16 6.81
N ALA A 398 -1.62 -15.23 6.02
CA ALA A 398 -2.75 -16.05 5.58
C ALA A 398 -3.36 -16.86 6.74
N GLY A 399 -2.54 -17.25 7.72
CA GLY A 399 -3.01 -17.90 8.95
C GLY A 399 -3.57 -16.92 9.99
N PHE A 400 -3.04 -15.69 10.03
CA PHE A 400 -3.48 -14.65 10.94
C PHE A 400 -4.63 -13.83 10.35
N GLN A 401 -5.86 -14.23 10.71
CA GLN A 401 -7.11 -13.69 10.18
C GLN A 401 -8.04 -13.41 11.36
N VAL A 402 -7.97 -12.20 11.92
CA VAL A 402 -8.57 -11.88 13.21
C VAL A 402 -9.54 -10.72 13.06
N PRO A 403 -10.83 -10.87 13.43
CA PRO A 403 -11.75 -9.74 13.47
C PRO A 403 -11.29 -8.74 14.53
N ALA A 404 -11.31 -7.47 14.18
CA ALA A 404 -10.65 -6.43 14.93
C ALA A 404 -11.46 -5.14 15.01
N LEU A 405 -11.27 -4.41 16.10
CA LEU A 405 -11.83 -3.08 16.32
C LEU A 405 -10.70 -2.12 16.64
N LEU A 406 -10.81 -0.87 16.19
CA LEU A 406 -9.97 0.23 16.66
C LEU A 406 -10.81 1.12 17.58
N PHE A 407 -10.39 1.19 18.84
CA PHE A 407 -11.07 1.94 19.88
C PHE A 407 -10.13 2.25 21.04
N GLY A 408 -10.18 3.47 21.54
CA GLY A 408 -9.40 3.87 22.70
C GLY A 408 -9.85 5.23 23.24
N PRO A 409 -9.04 5.92 24.03
CA PRO A 409 -9.46 7.13 24.75
C PRO A 409 -9.83 8.27 23.81
N VAL A 410 -10.68 9.19 24.25
CA VAL A 410 -11.02 10.39 23.46
C VAL A 410 -9.77 11.24 23.21
N GLY A 411 -9.36 11.32 21.96
CA GLY A 411 -8.22 12.09 21.47
C GLY A 411 -8.60 13.49 21.00
N LYS A 412 -7.59 14.37 20.91
CA LYS A 412 -7.69 15.69 20.29
C LYS A 412 -6.39 16.07 19.61
N ASP A 413 -6.51 16.73 18.45
CA ASP A 413 -5.41 17.33 17.67
C ASP A 413 -4.33 16.32 17.24
N ALA A 414 -4.72 15.18 16.66
CA ALA A 414 -3.79 14.15 16.17
C ALA A 414 -2.72 14.72 15.22
N HIS A 415 -1.46 14.34 15.45
CA HIS A 415 -0.27 14.81 14.74
C HIS A 415 -0.04 16.32 14.78
N GLN A 416 -0.63 17.03 15.75
CA GLN A 416 -0.40 18.45 15.98
C GLN A 416 0.39 18.66 17.27
N MET A 417 1.02 19.83 17.42
CA MET A 417 1.74 20.22 18.65
C MET A 417 0.87 20.11 19.91
N SER A 418 -0.45 20.22 19.75
CA SER A 418 -1.43 20.15 20.82
C SER A 418 -2.06 18.77 21.00
N GLU A 419 -1.49 17.72 20.42
CA GLU A 419 -1.97 16.34 20.56
C GLU A 419 -2.09 15.93 22.03
N ARG A 420 -3.23 15.33 22.40
CA ARG A 420 -3.54 14.88 23.75
C ARG A 420 -4.73 13.92 23.78
N VAL A 421 -4.87 13.20 24.90
CA VAL A 421 -6.04 12.39 25.22
C VAL A 421 -6.75 12.93 26.46
N ASN A 422 -8.05 12.65 26.57
CA ASN A 422 -8.83 12.97 27.76
C ASN A 422 -8.46 12.02 28.92
N ALA A 423 -8.04 12.59 30.06
CA ALA A 423 -7.56 11.81 31.21
C ALA A 423 -8.63 10.89 31.82
N ARG A 424 -9.88 11.36 31.94
CA ARG A 424 -10.98 10.53 32.46
C ARG A 424 -11.29 9.38 31.50
N SER A 425 -11.30 9.67 30.20
CA SER A 425 -11.50 8.66 29.17
C SER A 425 -10.42 7.57 29.23
N LEU A 426 -9.14 7.97 29.34
CA LEU A 426 -8.01 7.05 29.41
C LEU A 426 -7.94 6.23 30.72
N LEU A 427 -8.17 6.87 31.87
CA LEU A 427 -7.87 6.26 33.18
C LEU A 427 -9.07 5.60 33.84
N GLU A 428 -10.29 5.96 33.46
CA GLU A 428 -11.52 5.48 34.11
C GLU A 428 -12.48 4.81 33.12
N GLU A 429 -12.86 5.51 32.06
CA GLU A 429 -13.94 5.08 31.15
C GLU A 429 -13.48 3.90 30.28
N VAL A 430 -12.45 4.09 29.45
CA VAL A 430 -11.96 3.03 28.54
C VAL A 430 -11.58 1.76 29.32
N PRO A 431 -10.79 1.79 30.41
CA PRO A 431 -10.48 0.57 31.16
C PRO A 431 -11.72 -0.20 31.64
N GLY A 432 -12.75 0.51 32.12
CA GLY A 432 -14.01 -0.11 32.53
C GLY A 432 -14.77 -0.73 31.35
N ILE A 433 -14.82 -0.03 30.22
CA ILE A 433 -15.43 -0.53 28.97
C ILE A 433 -14.72 -1.80 28.51
N LEU A 434 -13.38 -1.80 28.48
CA LEU A 434 -12.58 -2.94 28.04
C LEU A 434 -12.82 -4.17 28.91
N GLN A 435 -12.84 -3.99 30.24
CA GLN A 435 -13.10 -5.09 31.16
C GLN A 435 -14.45 -5.74 30.88
N TYR A 436 -15.52 -4.93 30.80
CA TYR A 436 -16.86 -5.45 30.55
C TYR A 436 -16.99 -6.07 29.16
N PHE A 437 -16.41 -5.43 28.14
CA PHE A 437 -16.37 -5.96 26.77
C PHE A 437 -15.71 -7.34 26.70
N ILE A 438 -14.54 -7.51 27.33
CA ILE A 438 -13.82 -8.78 27.40
C ILE A 438 -14.69 -9.86 28.07
N GLU A 439 -15.33 -9.54 29.19
CA GLU A 439 -16.25 -10.46 29.89
C GLU A 439 -17.41 -10.89 28.97
N GLN A 440 -17.99 -9.96 28.21
CA GLN A 440 -19.08 -10.26 27.27
C GLN A 440 -18.61 -11.08 26.06
N VAL A 441 -17.44 -10.78 25.48
CA VAL A 441 -16.87 -11.56 24.37
C VAL A 441 -16.65 -13.01 24.81
N PHE A 442 -16.11 -13.24 26.00
CA PHE A 442 -15.92 -14.59 26.51
C PHE A 442 -17.23 -15.29 26.87
N ALA A 443 -18.23 -14.57 27.40
CA ALA A 443 -19.55 -15.14 27.67
C ALA A 443 -20.28 -15.55 26.39
N ASN A 444 -20.10 -14.79 25.30
CA ASN A 444 -20.77 -14.99 24.02
C ASN A 444 -19.95 -15.83 23.02
N GLY A 445 -18.67 -16.10 23.29
CA GLY A 445 -17.74 -16.81 22.39
C GLY A 445 -18.06 -18.28 22.10
N THR A 446 -19.16 -18.81 22.63
CA THR A 446 -19.74 -20.11 22.20
C THR A 446 -20.85 -19.96 21.15
N GLN A 447 -21.22 -18.73 20.77
CA GLN A 447 -22.33 -18.41 19.84
C GLN A 447 -21.93 -17.47 18.67
N MET A 448 -20.75 -16.88 18.69
CA MET A 448 -20.14 -16.15 17.57
C MET A 448 -19.28 -17.08 16.72
#